data_AF-A0A3D4JSN1-F1
#
_entry.id   AF-A0A3D4JSN1-F1
#
_cell.length_a   1.000
_cell.length_b   1.000
_cell.length_c   1.000
_cell.angle_alpha   90.00
_cell.angle_beta   90.00
_cell.angle_gamma   90.00
#
_symmetry.space_group_name_H-M   'P 1'
#
loop_
_entity.id
_entity.type
_entity.pdbx_description
1 polymer ?
#
loop_
_entity_poly.entity_id
_entity_poly.type
_entity_poly.pdbx_seq_one_letter_code
_entity_poly.pdbx_strand_id
1 'polypeptide(L)'
;MKKLLNYISFLSVVLFSVACSSSTIEDENAPNEVATVFYKNADELAATYDPSNTVNQTLRNQIYDLYKQGKWSELESVFKVNNLNGGWPPANGGYNIVDNTDFTAGQKYDRYSGAIGTYSGTGAPTLGGNFTSPIINGYVYTFAQRALNKPENAYDFYYEIEVLNNLLPFKGQSADIIPWFGQVGKGKQTMWKIPLDPSTGYTKTWNKLAQEGYIKVTIKRSPSGNYPSAVGMVIQ
;
A
#
# COMPACT_ATOMS: atom_id res chain seq x y z
N MET A 1 60.36 23.39 -48.24
CA MET A 1 60.17 22.90 -46.85
C MET A 1 58.75 23.28 -46.42
N LYS A 2 57.81 22.31 -46.35
CA LYS A 2 57.09 21.86 -45.13
C LYS A 2 56.44 23.04 -44.37
N LYS A 3 55.13 23.22 -44.16
CA LYS A 3 53.91 22.38 -43.95
C LYS A 3 52.69 23.30 -44.24
N LEU A 4 51.51 22.94 -44.79
CA LEU A 4 50.45 21.97 -44.44
C LEU A 4 49.74 22.22 -43.08
N LEU A 5 48.39 22.16 -43.14
CA LEU A 5 47.31 22.32 -42.12
C LEU A 5 46.78 23.75 -41.93
N ASN A 6 45.47 24.03 -41.77
CA ASN A 6 44.23 23.26 -41.80
C ASN A 6 43.06 24.28 -41.87
N TYR A 7 42.07 24.09 -42.74
CA TYR A 7 40.77 24.75 -42.63
C TYR A 7 39.82 23.81 -41.87
N ILE A 8 39.34 24.24 -40.70
CA ILE A 8 38.28 23.56 -39.94
C ILE A 8 36.98 24.31 -40.22
N SER A 9 36.08 23.68 -41.00
CA SER A 9 34.69 24.11 -41.12
C SER A 9 33.90 23.56 -39.93
N PHE A 10 33.26 24.45 -39.17
CA PHE A 10 32.27 24.08 -38.16
C PHE A 10 30.95 23.73 -38.85
N LEU A 11 30.53 22.47 -38.75
CA LEU A 11 29.20 22.01 -39.13
C LEU A 11 28.34 21.93 -37.86
N SER A 12 27.42 22.86 -37.69
CA SER A 12 26.44 22.87 -36.59
C SER A 12 25.31 21.88 -36.91
N VAL A 13 25.32 20.71 -36.28
CA VAL A 13 24.21 19.75 -36.35
C VAL A 13 23.20 20.14 -35.26
N VAL A 14 22.04 20.65 -35.68
CA VAL A 14 20.87 20.81 -34.80
C VAL A 14 20.23 19.43 -34.64
N LEU A 15 20.39 18.82 -33.46
CA LEU A 15 19.68 17.60 -33.10
C LEU A 15 18.30 18.00 -32.58
N PHE A 16 17.26 17.74 -33.36
CA PHE A 16 15.89 17.71 -32.86
C PHE A 16 15.73 16.46 -31.97
N SER A 17 15.62 16.66 -30.66
CA SER A 17 15.19 15.61 -29.74
C SER A 17 13.72 15.31 -29.97
N VAL A 18 13.43 14.18 -30.62
CA VAL A 18 12.10 13.58 -30.62
C VAL A 18 11.80 13.16 -29.19
N ALA A 19 10.81 13.80 -28.57
CA ALA A 19 10.30 13.37 -27.28
C ALA A 19 9.69 11.97 -27.45
N CYS A 20 10.36 10.95 -26.90
CA CYS A 20 9.78 9.63 -26.74
C CYS A 20 8.58 9.74 -25.78
N SER A 21 7.39 9.82 -26.36
CA SER A 21 6.17 9.36 -25.70
C SER A 21 6.35 7.87 -25.44
N SER A 22 6.62 7.48 -24.19
CA SER A 22 6.54 6.08 -23.78
C SER A 22 5.07 5.71 -23.65
N SER A 23 4.41 5.45 -24.77
CA SER A 23 3.23 4.59 -24.75
C SER A 23 3.73 3.21 -24.31
N THR A 24 3.51 2.86 -23.04
CA THR A 24 3.68 1.50 -22.56
C THR A 24 2.78 0.63 -23.44
N ILE A 25 3.39 -0.15 -24.33
CA ILE A 25 2.69 -1.21 -25.05
C ILE A 25 2.37 -2.23 -23.97
N GLU A 26 1.12 -2.22 -23.48
CA GLU A 26 0.60 -3.32 -22.69
C GLU A 26 0.57 -4.54 -23.59
N ASP A 27 1.42 -5.52 -23.30
CA ASP A 27 1.42 -6.80 -24.00
C ASP A 27 0.09 -7.49 -23.71
N GLU A 28 -0.81 -7.51 -24.69
CA GLU A 28 -2.12 -8.17 -24.59
C GLU A 28 -2.02 -9.67 -24.28
N ASN A 29 -0.81 -10.27 -24.35
CA ASN A 29 -0.54 -11.65 -23.97
C ASN A 29 0.10 -11.82 -22.59
N ALA A 30 0.26 -10.75 -21.80
CA ALA A 30 0.74 -10.89 -20.43
C ALA A 30 -0.27 -11.72 -19.59
N PRO A 31 0.20 -12.70 -18.81
CA PRO A 31 -0.68 -13.47 -17.95
C PRO A 31 -1.39 -12.56 -16.95
N ASN A 32 -2.71 -12.79 -16.75
CA ASN A 32 -3.52 -12.01 -15.82
C ASN A 32 -2.90 -12.05 -14.42
N GLU A 33 -2.60 -10.88 -13.85
CA GLU A 33 -2.04 -10.74 -12.50
C GLU A 33 -3.00 -11.25 -11.41
N VAL A 34 -4.31 -11.26 -11.70
CA VAL A 34 -5.35 -11.82 -10.85
C VAL A 34 -5.41 -13.32 -11.09
N ALA A 35 -4.76 -14.08 -10.21
CA ALA A 35 -4.80 -15.54 -10.20
C ALA A 35 -6.08 -16.08 -9.55
N THR A 36 -6.62 -15.37 -8.55
CA THR A 36 -7.81 -15.79 -7.80
C THR A 36 -8.78 -14.63 -7.64
N VAL A 37 -10.02 -14.82 -8.11
CA VAL A 37 -11.12 -13.87 -7.91
C VAL A 37 -11.81 -14.17 -6.58
N PHE A 38 -11.62 -13.30 -5.60
CA PHE A 38 -12.14 -13.49 -4.23
C PHE A 38 -13.63 -13.18 -4.09
N TYR A 39 -14.10 -12.10 -4.70
CA TYR A 39 -15.52 -11.70 -4.67
C TYR A 39 -16.30 -12.46 -5.73
N LYS A 40 -17.47 -13.00 -5.39
CA LYS A 40 -18.22 -13.87 -6.30
C LYS A 40 -18.93 -13.10 -7.41
N ASN A 41 -19.26 -11.84 -7.15
CA ASN A 41 -20.03 -11.00 -8.06
C ASN A 41 -19.77 -9.51 -7.78
N ALA A 42 -20.36 -8.67 -8.63
CA ALA A 42 -20.21 -7.23 -8.58
C ALA A 42 -20.78 -6.60 -7.30
N ASP A 43 -21.81 -7.18 -6.69
CA ASP A 43 -22.39 -6.66 -5.45
C ASP A 43 -21.52 -6.94 -4.23
N GLU A 44 -20.90 -8.13 -4.16
CA GLU A 44 -19.93 -8.46 -3.12
C GLU A 44 -18.71 -7.53 -3.19
N LEU A 45 -18.21 -7.21 -4.39
CA LEU A 45 -17.14 -6.23 -4.55
C LEU A 45 -17.64 -4.81 -4.20
N ALA A 46 -18.85 -4.43 -4.62
CA ALA A 46 -19.46 -3.12 -4.33
C ALA A 46 -19.59 -2.83 -2.84
N ALA A 47 -19.84 -3.84 -2.02
CA ALA A 47 -19.88 -3.69 -0.56
C ALA A 47 -18.58 -3.10 0.04
N THR A 48 -17.45 -3.15 -0.69
CA THR A 48 -16.16 -2.63 -0.24
C THR A 48 -15.93 -1.14 -0.53
N TYR A 49 -16.74 -0.54 -1.41
CA TYR A 49 -16.52 0.83 -1.89
C TYR A 49 -17.81 1.68 -1.99
N ASP A 50 -18.97 1.04 -1.91
CA ASP A 50 -20.31 1.65 -1.96
C ASP A 50 -21.22 1.05 -0.86
N PRO A 51 -20.87 1.23 0.44
CA PRO A 51 -21.66 0.66 1.54
C PRO A 51 -23.09 1.24 1.63
N SER A 52 -23.32 2.41 1.02
CA SER A 52 -24.64 3.05 0.95
C SER A 52 -25.48 2.57 -0.24
N ASN A 53 -24.96 1.65 -1.05
CA ASN A 53 -25.67 1.03 -2.17
C ASN A 53 -26.22 2.06 -3.20
N THR A 54 -25.41 3.06 -3.53
CA THR A 54 -25.77 4.18 -4.42
C THR A 54 -25.33 4.00 -5.87
N VAL A 55 -24.33 3.14 -6.12
CA VAL A 55 -23.79 2.87 -7.45
C VAL A 55 -24.72 1.91 -8.19
N ASN A 56 -25.13 2.27 -9.41
CA ASN A 56 -26.03 1.44 -10.22
C ASN A 56 -25.37 0.14 -10.71
N GLN A 57 -26.18 -0.88 -11.04
CA GLN A 57 -25.70 -2.21 -11.42
C GLN A 57 -24.75 -2.22 -12.62
N THR A 58 -25.02 -1.39 -13.64
CA THR A 58 -24.17 -1.34 -14.85
C THR A 58 -22.75 -0.93 -14.49
N LEU A 59 -22.60 0.11 -13.65
CA LEU A 59 -21.30 0.57 -13.18
C LEU A 59 -20.62 -0.47 -12.27
N ARG A 60 -21.38 -1.16 -11.41
CA ARG A 60 -20.84 -2.25 -10.58
C ARG A 60 -20.27 -3.38 -11.43
N ASN A 61 -21.00 -3.79 -12.46
CA ASN A 61 -20.57 -4.86 -13.37
C ASN A 61 -19.28 -4.45 -14.09
N GLN A 62 -19.20 -3.20 -14.59
CA GLN A 62 -17.98 -2.67 -15.19
C GLN A 62 -16.79 -2.70 -14.21
N ILE A 63 -16.98 -2.21 -12.98
CA ILE A 63 -15.94 -2.19 -11.94
C ILE A 63 -15.46 -3.61 -11.62
N TYR A 64 -16.38 -4.55 -11.48
CA TYR A 64 -16.07 -5.95 -11.22
C TYR A 64 -15.31 -6.61 -12.37
N ASP A 65 -15.70 -6.32 -13.61
CA ASP A 65 -15.02 -6.84 -14.80
C ASP A 65 -13.60 -6.29 -14.93
N LEU A 66 -13.36 -5.01 -14.64
CA LEU A 66 -12.02 -4.43 -14.62
C LEU A 66 -11.17 -5.03 -13.50
N TYR A 67 -11.75 -5.19 -12.30
CA TYR A 67 -11.07 -5.76 -11.14
C TYR A 67 -10.58 -7.19 -11.40
N LYS A 68 -11.45 -8.08 -11.92
CA LYS A 68 -11.08 -9.49 -12.17
C LYS A 68 -10.07 -9.65 -13.32
N GLN A 69 -9.99 -8.66 -14.21
CA GLN A 69 -9.03 -8.63 -15.34
C GLN A 69 -7.69 -8.00 -14.96
N GLY A 70 -7.56 -7.42 -13.77
CA GLY A 70 -6.35 -6.69 -13.39
C GLY A 70 -6.14 -5.39 -14.16
N LYS A 71 -7.21 -4.80 -14.71
CA LYS A 71 -7.19 -3.53 -15.45
C LYS A 71 -7.17 -2.33 -14.50
N TRP A 72 -6.07 -2.22 -13.76
CA TRP A 72 -5.95 -1.32 -12.60
C TRP A 72 -6.00 0.16 -12.98
N SER A 73 -5.34 0.55 -14.08
CA SER A 73 -5.33 1.92 -14.57
C SER A 73 -6.72 2.40 -15.00
N GLU A 74 -7.47 1.55 -15.71
CA GLU A 74 -8.85 1.85 -16.10
C GLU A 74 -9.78 1.85 -14.89
N LEU A 75 -9.58 0.91 -13.95
CA LEU A 75 -10.34 0.87 -12.71
C LEU A 75 -10.14 2.14 -11.87
N GLU A 76 -8.90 2.62 -11.74
CA GLU A 76 -8.58 3.88 -11.06
C GLU A 76 -9.24 5.08 -11.76
N SER A 77 -9.23 5.08 -13.10
CA SER A 77 -9.89 6.11 -13.90
C SER A 77 -11.41 6.13 -13.67
N VAL A 78 -12.04 4.96 -13.60
CA VAL A 78 -13.48 4.84 -13.29
C VAL A 78 -13.79 5.39 -11.89
N PHE A 79 -12.98 5.06 -10.88
CA PHE A 79 -13.17 5.56 -9.51
C PHE A 79 -13.03 7.08 -9.43
N LYS A 80 -12.04 7.65 -10.14
CA LYS A 80 -11.83 9.12 -10.20
C LYS A 80 -12.99 9.83 -10.89
N VAL A 81 -13.38 9.39 -12.09
CA VAL A 81 -14.44 10.03 -12.88
C VAL A 81 -15.79 10.00 -12.16
N ASN A 82 -16.07 8.92 -11.42
CA ASN A 82 -17.34 8.74 -10.71
C ASN A 82 -17.28 9.14 -9.23
N ASN A 83 -16.18 9.71 -8.75
CA ASN A 83 -15.96 10.13 -7.35
C ASN A 83 -16.26 9.02 -6.32
N LEU A 84 -15.87 7.78 -6.61
CA LEU A 84 -16.18 6.62 -5.77
C LEU A 84 -15.17 6.48 -4.61
N ASN A 85 -15.67 6.03 -3.46
CA ASN A 85 -14.87 5.60 -2.32
C ASN A 85 -13.83 6.62 -1.81
N GLY A 86 -14.09 7.92 -1.99
CA GLY A 86 -13.13 8.98 -1.67
C GLY A 86 -11.79 8.85 -2.42
N GLY A 87 -11.79 8.18 -3.57
CA GLY A 87 -10.61 7.90 -4.38
C GLY A 87 -9.80 6.66 -3.95
N TRP A 88 -10.19 5.93 -2.90
CA TRP A 88 -9.54 4.68 -2.51
C TRP A 88 -9.96 3.51 -3.41
N PRO A 89 -9.07 2.53 -3.65
CA PRO A 89 -9.40 1.36 -4.46
C PRO A 89 -10.51 0.52 -3.80
N PRO A 90 -11.24 -0.29 -4.58
CA PRO A 90 -12.14 -1.30 -4.02
C PRO A 90 -11.33 -2.38 -3.29
N ALA A 91 -12.03 -3.31 -2.63
CA ALA A 91 -11.43 -4.49 -2.00
C ALA A 91 -10.33 -4.15 -0.97
N ASN A 92 -10.42 -2.98 -0.33
CA ASN A 92 -9.36 -2.44 0.53
C ASN A 92 -7.98 -2.40 -0.16
N GLY A 93 -7.95 -2.21 -1.48
CA GLY A 93 -6.73 -2.18 -2.29
C GLY A 93 -6.08 -3.53 -2.52
N GLY A 94 -6.79 -4.63 -2.24
CA GLY A 94 -6.27 -5.99 -2.38
C GLY A 94 -6.77 -6.74 -3.62
N TYR A 95 -5.94 -7.60 -4.19
CA TYR A 95 -6.31 -8.69 -5.10
C TYR A 95 -5.57 -9.98 -4.70
N ASN A 96 -5.90 -11.13 -5.31
CA ASN A 96 -5.37 -12.45 -4.89
C ASN A 96 -5.53 -12.69 -3.37
N ILE A 97 -6.72 -12.38 -2.86
CA ILE A 97 -7.01 -12.32 -1.43
C ILE A 97 -7.05 -13.74 -0.83
N VAL A 98 -6.36 -13.90 0.29
CA VAL A 98 -6.41 -15.08 1.16
C VAL A 98 -6.92 -14.65 2.52
N ASP A 99 -8.16 -15.02 2.82
CA ASP A 99 -8.78 -14.68 4.10
C ASP A 99 -8.40 -15.67 5.21
N ASN A 100 -8.62 -15.27 6.47
CA ASN A 100 -8.38 -16.10 7.66
C ASN A 100 -6.92 -16.60 7.77
N THR A 101 -5.98 -15.73 7.41
CA THR A 101 -4.54 -15.98 7.57
C THR A 101 -4.17 -15.96 9.05
N ASP A 102 -3.47 -16.99 9.53
CA ASP A 102 -3.03 -17.06 10.92
C ASP A 102 -1.76 -16.24 11.17
N PHE A 103 -1.64 -15.72 12.39
CA PHE A 103 -0.43 -15.08 12.88
C PHE A 103 0.36 -16.06 13.73
N THR A 104 1.65 -16.19 13.43
CA THR A 104 2.58 -17.08 14.13
C THR A 104 3.71 -16.29 14.75
N ALA A 105 4.14 -16.68 15.94
CA ALA A 105 5.27 -16.11 16.65
C ALA A 105 6.51 -16.03 15.74
N GLY A 106 7.19 -14.88 15.79
CA GLY A 106 8.35 -14.58 14.96
C GLY A 106 8.03 -14.00 13.59
N GLN A 107 6.76 -14.01 13.14
CA GLN A 107 6.38 -13.27 11.94
C GLN A 107 6.57 -11.77 12.17
N LYS A 108 7.06 -11.09 11.13
CA LYS A 108 7.30 -9.66 11.15
C LYS A 108 6.54 -8.96 10.03
N TYR A 109 6.15 -7.74 10.34
CA TYR A 109 5.43 -6.85 9.44
C TYR A 109 5.99 -5.44 9.59
N ASP A 110 5.73 -4.57 8.63
CA ASP A 110 6.04 -3.16 8.75
C ASP A 110 4.89 -2.27 8.25
N ARG A 111 4.98 -0.99 8.62
CA ARG A 111 3.96 0.00 8.29
C ARG A 111 4.55 1.40 8.28
N TYR A 112 4.04 2.22 7.35
CA TYR A 112 4.14 3.67 7.39
C TYR A 112 2.85 4.24 7.98
N SER A 113 2.94 5.16 8.93
CA SER A 113 1.78 5.86 9.46
C SER A 113 2.11 7.21 10.10
N GLY A 114 1.08 7.98 10.42
CA GLY A 114 1.13 8.99 11.48
C GLY A 114 0.72 8.39 12.84
N ALA A 115 0.79 9.19 13.90
CA ALA A 115 0.18 8.84 15.18
C ALA A 115 -1.35 8.97 15.11
N ILE A 116 -2.05 8.22 15.95
CA ILE A 116 -3.45 8.48 16.26
C ILE A 116 -3.50 9.71 17.16
N GLY A 117 -4.26 10.72 16.73
CA GLY A 117 -4.33 12.00 17.44
C GLY A 117 -3.06 12.83 17.30
N THR A 118 -2.84 13.74 18.25
CA THR A 118 -1.63 14.57 18.29
C THR A 118 -0.54 13.86 19.08
N TYR A 119 0.69 13.86 18.56
CA TYR A 119 1.87 13.35 19.26
C TYR A 119 2.80 14.52 19.62
N SER A 120 3.22 14.59 20.89
CA SER A 120 4.03 15.70 21.41
C SER A 120 5.52 15.60 21.10
N GLY A 121 5.97 14.51 20.45
CA GLY A 121 7.40 14.22 20.25
C GLY A 121 8.09 13.59 21.46
N THR A 122 7.36 13.31 22.54
CA THR A 122 7.88 12.70 23.78
C THR A 122 7.12 11.42 24.12
N GLY A 123 7.82 10.40 24.61
CA GLY A 123 7.20 9.12 24.97
C GLY A 123 6.74 8.31 23.75
N ALA A 124 5.99 7.24 23.97
CA ALA A 124 5.52 6.38 22.88
C ALA A 124 4.37 7.03 22.09
N PRO A 125 4.46 7.16 20.75
CA PRO A 125 3.32 7.57 19.96
C PRO A 125 2.23 6.49 20.01
N THR A 126 0.97 6.92 19.98
CA THR A 126 -0.15 6.00 19.78
C THR A 126 -0.22 5.62 18.30
N LEU A 127 0.07 4.37 17.97
CA LEU A 127 0.10 3.85 16.61
C LEU A 127 -1.10 2.94 16.36
N GLY A 128 -1.69 2.99 15.17
CA GLY A 128 -2.79 2.08 14.81
C GLY A 128 -3.04 1.96 13.32
N GLY A 129 -4.31 1.76 12.97
CA GLY A 129 -4.70 1.17 11.68
C GLY A 129 -4.50 -0.35 11.69
N ASN A 130 -4.81 -0.98 10.57
CA ASN A 130 -4.93 -2.43 10.48
C ASN A 130 -4.23 -3.04 9.26
N PHE A 131 -3.65 -2.25 8.36
CA PHE A 131 -2.94 -2.76 7.18
C PHE A 131 -1.43 -2.69 7.38
N THR A 132 -0.72 -3.79 7.16
CA THR A 132 0.74 -3.83 7.21
C THR A 132 1.26 -4.48 5.94
N SER A 133 2.56 -4.38 5.66
CA SER A 133 3.19 -5.30 4.70
C SER A 133 3.94 -6.38 5.48
N PRO A 134 3.86 -7.66 5.06
CA PRO A 134 4.64 -8.71 5.70
C PRO A 134 6.13 -8.57 5.32
N ILE A 135 7.00 -8.89 6.26
CA ILE A 135 8.44 -9.04 6.05
C ILE A 135 8.72 -10.53 5.92
N ILE A 136 9.03 -10.98 4.71
CA ILE A 136 9.17 -12.41 4.38
C ILE A 136 10.64 -12.70 4.14
N ASN A 137 11.26 -13.56 4.96
CA ASN A 137 12.68 -13.91 4.84
C ASN A 137 13.60 -12.67 4.79
N GLY A 138 13.26 -11.62 5.55
CA GLY A 138 13.98 -10.35 5.58
C GLY A 138 13.69 -9.41 4.40
N TYR A 139 12.90 -9.83 3.42
CA TYR A 139 12.47 -8.96 2.32
C TYR A 139 11.45 -7.93 2.80
N VAL A 140 11.71 -6.66 2.46
CA VAL A 140 10.86 -5.52 2.76
C VAL A 140 10.38 -4.90 1.45
N TYR A 141 9.06 -4.75 1.29
CA TYR A 141 8.50 -4.09 0.12
C TYR A 141 8.88 -2.61 0.08
N THR A 142 9.23 -2.12 -1.11
CA THR A 142 9.51 -0.69 -1.35
C THR A 142 8.28 0.17 -1.06
N PHE A 143 8.48 1.48 -0.91
CA PHE A 143 7.36 2.39 -0.68
C PHE A 143 6.33 2.36 -1.82
N ALA A 144 6.79 2.40 -3.08
CA ALA A 144 5.92 2.37 -4.25
C ALA A 144 5.10 1.07 -4.38
N GLN A 145 5.62 -0.05 -3.88
CA GLN A 145 4.89 -1.32 -3.89
C GLN A 145 3.68 -1.34 -2.94
N ARG A 146 3.57 -0.34 -2.06
CA ARG A 146 2.50 -0.25 -1.05
C ARG A 146 1.31 0.60 -1.49
N ALA A 147 1.43 1.26 -2.65
CA ALA A 147 0.40 2.12 -3.23
C ALA A 147 -0.24 3.10 -2.23
N LEU A 148 0.60 3.79 -1.45
CA LEU A 148 0.16 4.74 -0.44
C LEU A 148 -0.20 6.10 -1.06
N ASN A 149 -1.21 6.77 -0.48
CA ASN A 149 -1.85 7.96 -1.03
C ASN A 149 -1.06 9.27 -0.85
N LYS A 150 0.07 9.24 -0.15
CA LYS A 150 0.95 10.38 0.10
C LYS A 150 2.39 9.99 -0.23
N PRO A 151 3.30 10.95 -0.49
CA PRO A 151 4.72 10.63 -0.63
C PRO A 151 5.32 10.09 0.67
N GLU A 152 6.43 9.34 0.58
CA GLU A 152 7.06 8.67 1.75
C GLU A 152 7.39 9.65 2.87
N ASN A 153 7.89 10.84 2.53
CA ASN A 153 8.26 11.89 3.47
C ASN A 153 7.06 12.57 4.16
N ALA A 154 5.82 12.20 3.83
CA ALA A 154 4.63 12.68 4.55
C ALA A 154 4.24 11.78 5.74
N TYR A 155 4.91 10.63 5.92
CA TYR A 155 4.64 9.71 7.01
C TYR A 155 5.62 9.96 8.16
N ASP A 156 5.08 10.12 9.37
CA ASP A 156 5.88 10.44 10.55
C ASP A 156 6.67 9.24 11.09
N PHE A 157 6.12 8.04 10.90
CA PHE A 157 6.69 6.81 11.41
C PHE A 157 6.74 5.74 10.34
N TYR A 158 7.88 5.06 10.28
CA TYR A 158 8.02 3.74 9.68
C TYR A 158 8.50 2.78 10.77
N TYR A 159 7.75 1.71 11.01
CA TYR A 159 7.99 0.80 12.13
C TYR A 159 7.78 -0.66 11.74
N GLU A 160 8.47 -1.54 12.45
CA GLU A 160 8.30 -2.98 12.39
C GLU A 160 7.41 -3.46 13.53
N ILE A 161 6.62 -4.49 13.27
CA ILE A 161 5.76 -5.19 14.21
C ILE A 161 6.16 -6.65 14.20
N GLU A 162 6.53 -7.19 15.35
CA GLU A 162 6.87 -8.61 15.54
C GLU A 162 5.77 -9.29 16.35
N VAL A 163 5.26 -10.42 15.85
CA VAL A 163 4.32 -11.28 16.58
C VAL A 163 5.10 -12.08 17.62
N LEU A 164 4.71 -12.00 18.90
CA LEU A 164 5.47 -12.60 19.99
C LEU A 164 4.99 -14.01 20.37
N ASN A 165 3.73 -14.34 20.08
CA ASN A 165 3.14 -15.61 20.45
C ASN A 165 2.00 -16.00 19.48
N ASN A 166 1.52 -17.24 19.61
CA ASN A 166 0.43 -17.79 18.79
C ASN A 166 -0.96 -17.57 19.43
N LEU A 167 -1.12 -16.55 20.29
CA LEU A 167 -2.33 -16.34 21.10
C LEU A 167 -3.20 -15.16 20.62
N LEU A 168 -2.84 -14.53 19.49
CA LEU A 168 -3.66 -13.47 18.90
C LEU A 168 -5.09 -13.98 18.66
N PRO A 169 -6.14 -13.35 19.25
CA PRO A 169 -7.50 -13.89 19.23
C PRO A 169 -8.25 -13.60 17.92
N PHE A 170 -7.53 -13.23 16.86
CA PHE A 170 -8.08 -12.85 15.57
C PHE A 170 -7.12 -13.23 14.45
N LYS A 171 -7.67 -13.32 13.23
CA LYS A 171 -6.93 -13.67 12.02
C LYS A 171 -6.70 -12.44 11.14
N GLY A 172 -5.83 -12.59 10.15
CA GLY A 172 -5.59 -11.61 9.10
C GLY A 172 -6.28 -11.96 7.78
N GLN A 173 -6.09 -11.08 6.81
CA GLN A 173 -6.37 -11.28 5.41
C GLN A 173 -5.15 -10.81 4.62
N SER A 174 -4.54 -11.69 3.84
CA SER A 174 -3.42 -11.37 2.97
C SER A 174 -3.92 -11.03 1.57
N ALA A 175 -3.28 -10.07 0.90
CA ALA A 175 -3.58 -9.72 -0.48
C ALA A 175 -2.34 -9.16 -1.19
N ASP A 176 -2.30 -9.28 -2.50
CA ASP A 176 -1.45 -8.45 -3.35
C ASP A 176 -2.07 -7.04 -3.45
N ILE A 177 -1.24 -6.01 -3.60
CA ILE A 177 -1.67 -4.60 -3.54
C ILE A 177 -1.95 -4.08 -4.95
N ILE A 178 -3.16 -3.60 -5.20
CA ILE A 178 -3.56 -2.98 -6.47
C ILE A 178 -2.65 -1.76 -6.76
N PRO A 179 -2.05 -1.64 -7.96
CA PRO A 179 -1.44 -0.40 -8.43
C PRO A 179 -2.46 0.74 -8.37
N TRP A 180 -2.15 1.80 -7.61
CA TRP A 180 -3.10 2.88 -7.34
C TRP A 180 -2.38 4.16 -6.95
N PHE A 181 -3.05 5.31 -7.03
CA PHE A 181 -2.47 6.63 -6.75
C PHE A 181 -1.21 6.93 -7.58
N GLY A 182 -1.11 6.35 -8.79
CA GLY A 182 0.08 6.44 -9.64
C GLY A 182 1.30 5.67 -9.13
N GLN A 183 1.13 4.81 -8.13
CA GLN A 183 2.18 3.95 -7.59
C GLN A 183 2.14 2.55 -8.22
N VAL A 184 3.29 1.87 -8.22
CA VAL A 184 3.46 0.57 -8.86
C VAL A 184 2.62 -0.54 -8.21
N GLY A 185 2.34 -0.46 -6.89
CA GLY A 185 1.64 -1.52 -6.19
C GLY A 185 2.37 -2.87 -6.31
N LYS A 186 1.63 -3.97 -6.40
CA LYS A 186 2.14 -5.35 -6.54
C LYS A 186 3.00 -5.82 -5.37
N GLY A 187 3.02 -5.08 -4.27
CA GLY A 187 3.50 -5.57 -2.99
C GLY A 187 2.49 -6.52 -2.34
N LYS A 188 2.78 -6.96 -1.12
CA LYS A 188 1.82 -7.68 -0.29
C LYS A 188 1.37 -6.82 0.88
N GLN A 189 0.09 -6.92 1.21
CA GLN A 189 -0.47 -6.39 2.44
C GLN A 189 -1.11 -7.49 3.27
N THR A 190 -1.17 -7.24 4.58
CA THR A 190 -1.96 -8.01 5.52
C THR A 190 -2.88 -7.05 6.27
N MET A 191 -4.18 -7.24 6.09
CA MET A 191 -5.19 -6.62 6.97
C MET A 191 -5.32 -7.47 8.22
N TRP A 192 -5.09 -6.86 9.37
CA TRP A 192 -5.30 -7.47 10.68
C TRP A 192 -6.76 -7.23 11.08
N LYS A 193 -7.54 -8.29 11.34
CA LYS A 193 -8.93 -8.14 11.81
C LYS A 193 -8.95 -7.87 13.32
N ILE A 194 -8.24 -6.81 13.73
CA ILE A 194 -8.07 -6.43 15.13
C ILE A 194 -9.45 -6.11 15.72
N PRO A 195 -9.81 -6.67 16.89
CA PRO A 195 -11.09 -6.40 17.53
C PRO A 195 -11.19 -4.96 18.01
N LEU A 196 -12.43 -4.53 18.24
CA LEU A 196 -12.69 -3.26 18.91
C LEU A 196 -12.18 -3.33 20.36
N ASP A 197 -11.65 -2.21 20.85
CA ASP A 197 -11.38 -1.99 22.24
C ASP A 197 -12.70 -1.59 22.94
N PRO A 198 -13.21 -2.40 23.89
CA PRO A 198 -14.48 -2.09 24.56
C PRO A 198 -14.44 -0.79 25.37
N SER A 199 -13.26 -0.28 25.73
CA SER A 199 -13.11 0.97 26.46
C SER A 199 -13.25 2.22 25.59
N THR A 200 -12.97 2.10 24.28
CA THR A 200 -12.98 3.25 23.36
C THR A 200 -14.03 3.14 22.26
N GLY A 201 -14.51 1.92 21.96
CA GLY A 201 -15.37 1.64 20.81
C GLY A 201 -14.63 1.62 19.47
N TYR A 202 -13.32 1.89 19.44
CA TYR A 202 -12.48 1.87 18.25
C TYR A 202 -11.61 0.61 18.21
N THR A 203 -11.11 0.24 17.03
CA THR A 203 -10.14 -0.86 16.87
C THR A 203 -8.95 -0.67 17.81
N LYS A 204 -8.53 -1.76 18.49
CA LYS A 204 -7.34 -1.71 19.35
C LYS A 204 -6.12 -1.18 18.59
N THR A 205 -5.32 -0.36 19.27
CA THR A 205 -4.08 0.19 18.74
C THR A 205 -2.96 -0.84 18.75
N TRP A 206 -1.87 -0.60 18.02
CA TRP A 206 -0.67 -1.41 18.13
C TRP A 206 -0.10 -1.35 19.55
N ASN A 207 -0.18 -0.20 20.21
CA ASN A 207 0.22 -0.06 21.62
C ASN A 207 -0.59 -0.98 22.54
N LYS A 208 -1.91 -1.12 22.29
CA LYS A 208 -2.76 -1.98 23.10
C LYS A 208 -2.42 -3.45 22.90
N LEU A 209 -2.22 -3.89 21.65
CA LEU A 209 -1.78 -5.26 21.36
C LEU A 209 -0.39 -5.56 21.94
N ALA A 210 0.49 -4.56 21.96
CA ALA A 210 1.80 -4.66 22.58
C ALA A 210 1.68 -4.84 24.10
N GLN A 211 0.93 -3.96 24.77
CA GLN A 211 0.63 -4.05 26.21
C GLN A 211 0.01 -5.40 26.61
N GLU A 212 -0.82 -5.98 25.75
CA GLU A 212 -1.44 -7.30 25.96
C GLU A 212 -0.45 -8.47 25.71
N GLY A 213 0.79 -8.19 25.33
CA GLY A 213 1.87 -9.15 25.16
C GLY A 213 1.85 -9.90 23.83
N TYR A 214 1.00 -9.50 22.87
CA TYR A 214 0.87 -10.21 21.59
C TYR A 214 1.92 -9.82 20.56
N ILE A 215 2.33 -8.54 20.58
CA ILE A 215 3.27 -7.98 19.59
C ILE A 215 4.33 -7.12 20.26
N LYS A 216 5.40 -6.86 19.53
CA LYS A 216 6.38 -5.82 19.84
C LYS A 216 6.47 -4.89 18.65
N VAL A 217 6.42 -3.59 18.88
CA VAL A 217 6.60 -2.58 17.83
C VAL A 217 7.95 -1.90 18.01
N THR A 218 8.71 -1.75 16.94
CA THR A 218 9.98 -1.00 16.94
C THR A 218 9.93 0.09 15.88
N ILE A 219 10.05 1.35 16.29
CA ILE A 219 10.12 2.48 15.36
C ILE A 219 11.48 2.48 14.67
N LYS A 220 11.49 2.35 13.35
CA LYS A 220 12.72 2.17 12.55
C LYS A 220 13.20 3.47 11.93
N ARG A 221 12.27 4.32 11.49
CA ARG A 221 12.58 5.61 10.83
C ARG A 221 11.49 6.63 11.14
N SER A 222 11.84 7.91 11.01
CA SER A 222 10.89 9.02 10.88
C SER A 222 11.01 9.61 9.47
N PRO A 223 10.26 9.10 8.48
CA PRO A 223 10.40 9.52 7.08
C PRO A 223 10.17 11.02 6.85
N SER A 224 9.25 11.63 7.59
CA SER A 224 9.02 13.09 7.56
C SER A 224 10.14 13.90 8.20
N GLY A 225 10.96 13.28 9.06
CA GLY A 225 11.96 13.97 9.87
C GLY A 225 11.39 14.71 11.08
N ASN A 226 10.07 14.64 11.33
CA ASN A 226 9.43 15.37 12.43
C ASN A 226 9.81 14.81 13.82
N TYR A 227 10.06 13.50 13.93
CA TYR A 227 10.28 12.81 15.22
C TYR A 227 11.51 11.89 15.20
N PRO A 228 12.73 12.42 14.96
CA PRO A 228 13.94 11.61 14.92
C PRO A 228 14.25 10.95 16.27
N SER A 229 13.87 11.57 17.39
CA SER A 229 14.03 11.03 18.75
C SER A 229 13.22 9.76 19.02
N ALA A 230 12.18 9.48 18.22
CA ALA A 230 11.38 8.27 18.35
C ALA A 230 12.04 7.04 17.68
N VAL A 231 13.06 7.23 16.85
CA VAL A 231 13.74 6.12 16.16
C VAL A 231 14.48 5.24 17.18
N GLY A 232 14.28 3.93 17.08
CA GLY A 232 14.79 2.94 18.02
C GLY A 232 13.87 2.66 19.21
N MET A 233 12.80 3.43 19.37
CA MET A 233 11.81 3.20 20.42
C MET A 233 11.11 1.86 20.24
N VAL A 234 10.96 1.14 21.36
CA VAL A 234 10.25 -0.13 21.45
C VAL A 234 8.97 0.07 22.25
N ILE A 235 7.85 -0.44 21.73
CA ILE A 235 6.56 -0.48 22.41
C ILE A 235 6.23 -1.95 22.64
N GLN A 236 6.14 -2.34 23.91
CA GLN A 236 5.90 -3.70 24.40
C GLN A 236 5.14 -3.61 25.74
#